data_AF-A0A1I3C6Y1-F1
#
_entry.id   AF-A0A1I3C6Y1-F1
#
_cell.length_a   1.000
_cell.length_b   1.000
_cell.length_c   1.000
_cell.angle_alpha   90.00
_cell.angle_beta   90.00
_cell.angle_gamma   90.00
#
_symmetry.space_group_name_H-M   'P 1'
#
loop_
_entity.id
_entity.type
_entity.pdbx_description
1 polymer ?
#
loop_
_entity_poly.entity_id
_entity_poly.type
_entity_poly.pdbx_seq_one_letter_code
_entity_poly.pdbx_strand_id
1 'polypeptide(L)'
;MLCSESDQELVELAIPENSDKNALPYFNSDNCHGDNFYYPTLEKMEAAIDFWNDSYEKKWFVRWAIIDKKFSKSIGSIELFHRIAEDDFNHVGVLRLDLRSDYENAVTINYS
;
A
#
# COMPACT_ATOMS: atom_id res chain seq x y z
N MET A 1 2.44 -16.27 -3.78
CA MET A 1 2.62 -14.86 -4.12
C MET A 1 4.02 -14.48 -3.70
N LEU A 2 4.91 -14.40 -4.68
CA LEU A 2 6.21 -13.74 -4.50
C LEU A 2 5.94 -12.23 -4.34
N CYS A 3 6.78 -11.49 -3.60
CA CYS A 3 6.62 -10.02 -3.42
C CYS A 3 6.39 -9.31 -4.76
N SER A 4 7.13 -9.75 -5.79
CA SER A 4 7.02 -9.23 -7.15
C SER A 4 5.64 -9.39 -7.80
N GLU A 5 4.89 -10.46 -7.50
CA GLU A 5 3.55 -10.66 -8.06
C GLU A 5 2.54 -9.69 -7.41
N SER A 6 2.59 -9.54 -6.08
CA SER A 6 1.73 -8.57 -5.38
C SER A 6 2.05 -7.13 -5.79
N ASP A 7 3.33 -6.80 -5.96
CA ASP A 7 3.76 -5.45 -6.33
C ASP A 7 3.29 -5.09 -7.75
N GLN A 8 3.26 -6.06 -8.66
CA GLN A 8 2.68 -5.90 -10.00
C GLN A 8 1.16 -5.68 -9.96
N GLU A 9 0.44 -6.30 -9.02
CA GLU A 9 -1.01 -6.09 -8.88
C GLU A 9 -1.34 -4.66 -8.39
N LEU A 10 -0.44 -4.00 -7.66
CA LEU A 10 -0.62 -2.62 -7.19
C LEU A 10 -0.50 -1.57 -8.31
N VAL A 11 0.01 -1.94 -9.50
CA VAL A 11 0.10 -1.05 -10.67
C VAL A 11 -1.25 -0.42 -10.99
N GLU A 12 -2.32 -1.23 -11.01
CA GLU A 12 -3.67 -0.75 -11.34
C GLU A 12 -4.18 0.29 -10.33
N LEU A 13 -3.72 0.23 -9.08
CA LEU A 13 -4.17 1.13 -8.02
C LEU A 13 -3.50 2.50 -8.12
N ALA A 14 -2.27 2.55 -8.65
CA ALA A 14 -1.38 3.69 -8.53
C ALA A 14 -1.23 4.54 -9.81
N ILE A 15 -1.61 4.00 -10.98
CA ILE A 15 -1.57 4.74 -12.26
C ILE A 15 -2.78 5.68 -12.45
N PRO A 16 -2.63 6.85 -13.10
CA PRO A 16 -3.66 7.89 -13.12
C PRO A 16 -5.02 7.50 -13.72
N GLU A 17 -5.04 6.57 -14.67
CA GLU A 17 -6.26 6.16 -15.38
C GLU A 17 -7.20 5.35 -14.48
N ASN A 18 -6.64 4.67 -13.47
CA ASN A 18 -7.36 3.73 -12.61
C ASN A 18 -7.33 4.14 -11.13
N SER A 19 -6.52 5.14 -10.77
CA SER A 19 -6.33 5.54 -9.39
C SER A 19 -7.55 6.28 -8.83
N ASP A 20 -7.87 5.93 -7.58
CA ASP A 20 -8.94 6.57 -6.84
C ASP A 20 -8.45 7.89 -6.25
N LYS A 21 -8.84 8.99 -6.89
CA LYS A 21 -8.48 10.36 -6.49
C LYS A 21 -8.96 10.74 -5.09
N ASN A 22 -9.96 10.05 -4.54
CA ASN A 22 -10.43 10.29 -3.18
C ASN A 22 -9.56 9.57 -2.14
N ALA A 23 -9.00 8.40 -2.50
CA ALA A 23 -8.19 7.59 -1.60
C ALA A 23 -6.70 7.98 -1.62
N LEU A 24 -6.16 8.36 -2.79
CA LEU A 24 -4.76 8.73 -2.98
C LEU A 24 -4.18 9.72 -1.94
N PRO A 25 -4.89 10.79 -1.52
CA PRO A 25 -4.35 11.71 -0.51
C PRO A 25 -4.10 11.07 0.87
N TYR A 26 -4.71 9.92 1.14
CA TYR A 26 -4.64 9.21 2.42
C TYR A 26 -3.70 8.01 2.38
N PHE A 27 -3.35 7.52 1.18
CA PHE A 27 -2.42 6.42 1.03
C PHE A 27 -1.05 6.81 1.54
N ASN A 28 -0.46 5.96 2.37
CA ASN A 28 0.87 6.23 2.97
C ASN A 28 0.94 7.58 3.73
N SER A 29 -0.19 8.01 4.30
CA SER A 29 -0.33 9.33 4.96
C SER A 29 0.38 9.47 6.31
N ASP A 30 1.01 8.41 6.81
CA ASP A 30 1.95 8.47 7.93
C ASP A 30 3.29 9.13 7.55
N ASN A 31 3.42 9.60 6.31
CA ASN A 31 4.55 10.36 5.77
C ASN A 31 5.87 9.57 5.84
N CYS A 32 5.78 8.24 5.74
CA CYS A 32 6.94 7.39 5.53
C CYS A 32 7.54 7.70 4.15
N HIS A 33 8.64 8.46 4.13
CA HIS A 33 9.42 8.84 2.95
C HIS A 33 8.69 9.69 1.87
N GLY A 34 7.48 10.19 2.14
CA GLY A 34 6.79 11.15 1.29
C GLY A 34 6.21 10.60 -0.03
N ASP A 35 6.08 9.28 -0.15
CA ASP A 35 5.41 8.65 -1.28
C ASP A 35 3.88 8.83 -1.14
N ASN A 36 3.21 9.20 -2.21
CA ASN A 36 1.76 9.43 -2.27
C ASN A 36 1.04 8.38 -3.13
N PHE A 37 1.74 7.29 -3.50
CA PHE A 37 1.17 6.18 -4.25
C PHE A 37 0.63 6.58 -5.63
N TYR A 38 1.14 7.68 -6.20
CA TYR A 38 0.74 8.22 -7.49
C TYR A 38 1.90 8.16 -8.48
N TYR A 39 1.84 7.24 -9.44
CA TYR A 39 2.90 7.03 -10.43
C TYR A 39 2.39 7.33 -11.84
N PRO A 40 2.60 8.57 -12.36
CA PRO A 40 2.03 9.00 -13.63
C PRO A 40 2.67 8.38 -14.87
N THR A 41 3.78 7.65 -14.72
CA THR A 41 4.51 7.01 -15.82
C THR A 41 4.87 5.58 -15.43
N LEU A 42 4.97 4.70 -16.43
CA LEU A 42 5.42 3.32 -16.21
C LEU A 42 6.81 3.27 -15.55
N GLU A 43 7.73 4.14 -15.97
CA GLU A 43 9.07 4.24 -15.37
C GLU A 43 9.03 4.52 -13.86
N LYS A 44 8.12 5.41 -13.41
CA LYS A 44 7.95 5.68 -11.97
C LYS A 44 7.32 4.50 -11.23
N MET A 45 6.41 3.78 -11.89
CA MET A 45 5.81 2.57 -11.33
C MET A 45 6.86 1.46 -11.17
N GLU A 46 7.70 1.24 -12.19
CA GLU A 46 8.79 0.27 -12.16
C GLU A 46 9.79 0.61 -11.06
N ALA A 47 10.19 1.88 -10.93
CA ALA A 47 11.07 2.32 -9.85
C ALA A 47 10.46 2.11 -8.45
N ALA A 48 9.14 2.27 -8.30
CA ALA A 48 8.45 2.00 -7.05
C ALA A 48 8.44 0.49 -6.72
N ILE A 49 8.17 -0.36 -7.71
CA ILE A 49 8.21 -1.82 -7.58
C ILE A 49 9.62 -2.29 -7.20
N ASP A 50 10.65 -1.77 -7.86
CA ASP A 50 12.05 -2.08 -7.53
C ASP A 50 12.37 -1.70 -6.09
N PHE A 51 11.93 -0.50 -5.65
CA PHE A 51 12.09 -0.06 -4.27
C PHE A 51 11.36 -0.97 -3.26
N TRP A 52 10.14 -1.43 -3.57
CA TRP A 52 9.40 -2.34 -2.69
C TRP A 52 10.08 -3.71 -2.57
N ASN A 53 10.56 -4.27 -3.69
CA ASN A 53 11.32 -5.52 -3.68
C ASN A 53 12.62 -5.38 -2.86
N ASP A 54 13.37 -4.30 -3.08
CA ASP A 54 14.58 -3.97 -2.32
C ASP A 54 14.29 -3.85 -0.81
N SER A 55 13.16 -3.22 -0.47
CA SER A 55 12.73 -3.02 0.91
C SER A 55 12.38 -4.34 1.59
N TYR A 56 11.77 -5.27 0.86
CA TYR A 56 11.50 -6.63 1.33
C TYR A 56 12.81 -7.39 1.61
N GLU A 57 13.76 -7.38 0.66
CA GLU A 57 15.06 -8.04 0.83
C GLU A 57 15.85 -7.50 2.02
N LYS A 58 15.80 -6.18 2.21
CA LYS A 58 16.46 -5.47 3.33
C LYS A 58 15.67 -5.53 4.62
N LYS A 59 14.48 -6.17 4.63
CA LYS A 59 13.59 -6.31 5.79
C LYS A 59 13.13 -4.97 6.37
N TRP A 60 12.98 -3.96 5.54
CA TRP A 60 12.45 -2.65 5.94
C TRP A 60 10.95 -2.72 6.19
N PHE A 61 10.21 -3.35 5.28
CA PHE A 61 8.79 -3.64 5.42
C PHE A 61 8.39 -4.81 4.53
N VAL A 62 7.18 -5.33 4.75
CA VAL A 62 6.52 -6.25 3.83
C VAL A 62 5.23 -5.58 3.36
N ARG A 63 4.98 -5.59 2.05
CA ARG A 63 3.77 -5.03 1.44
C ARG A 63 3.03 -6.12 0.68
N TRP A 64 1.70 -6.11 0.78
CA TRP A 64 0.80 -7.02 0.08
C TRP A 64 -0.26 -6.22 -0.67
N ALA A 65 -0.65 -6.70 -1.85
CA ALA A 65 -1.84 -6.23 -2.52
C ALA A 65 -3.10 -6.85 -1.91
N ILE A 66 -4.18 -6.08 -1.86
CA ILE A 66 -5.52 -6.57 -1.50
C ILE A 66 -6.29 -6.75 -2.80
N ILE A 67 -6.64 -7.99 -3.11
CA ILE A 67 -7.33 -8.33 -4.36
C ILE A 67 -8.80 -8.62 -4.09
N ASP A 68 -9.68 -7.86 -4.75
CA ASP A 68 -11.08 -8.27 -4.87
C ASP A 68 -11.14 -9.49 -5.79
N LYS A 69 -11.54 -10.63 -5.24
CA LYS A 69 -11.60 -11.92 -5.95
C LYS A 69 -12.72 -12.00 -7.00
N LYS A 70 -13.75 -11.17 -6.90
CA LYS A 70 -14.86 -11.14 -7.86
C LYS A 70 -14.44 -10.42 -9.14
N PHE A 71 -13.66 -9.35 -9.01
CA PHE A 71 -13.20 -8.55 -10.15
C PHE A 71 -11.75 -8.83 -10.55
N SER A 72 -11.01 -9.59 -9.74
CA SER A 72 -9.57 -9.85 -9.88
C SER A 72 -8.77 -8.55 -10.02
N LYS A 73 -9.08 -7.56 -9.17
CA LYS A 73 -8.45 -6.24 -9.18
C LYS A 73 -7.90 -5.88 -7.83
N SER A 74 -6.79 -5.16 -7.83
CA SER A 74 -6.29 -4.52 -6.62
C SER A 74 -7.26 -3.44 -6.14
N ILE A 75 -7.57 -3.49 -4.86
CA ILE A 75 -8.45 -2.53 -4.16
C ILE A 75 -7.72 -1.83 -3.01
N GLY A 76 -6.44 -2.10 -2.82
CA GLY A 76 -5.70 -1.58 -1.69
C GLY A 76 -4.39 -2.30 -1.45
N SER A 77 -3.71 -1.92 -0.39
CA SER A 77 -2.50 -2.57 0.09
C SER A 77 -2.51 -2.73 1.61
N ILE A 78 -1.77 -3.74 2.08
CA ILE A 78 -1.42 -3.91 3.49
C ILE A 78 0.09 -3.80 3.60
N GLU A 79 0.58 -3.02 4.55
CA GLU A 79 2.02 -2.91 4.83
C GLU A 79 2.30 -3.22 6.30
N LEU A 80 3.33 -4.01 6.58
CA LEU A 80 3.82 -4.29 7.92
C LEU A 80 5.27 -3.85 8.02
N PHE A 81 5.56 -2.95 8.97
CA PHE A 81 6.91 -2.49 9.24
C PHE A 81 7.21 -2.42 10.74
N HIS A 82 8.49 -2.52 11.09
CA HIS A 82 8.96 -2.34 12.46
C HIS A 82 9.19 -0.87 12.71
N ARG A 83 8.41 -0.30 13.64
CA ARG A 83 8.51 1.11 14.02
C ARG A 83 9.58 1.31 15.08
N ILE A 84 10.50 2.22 14.80
CA ILE A 84 11.52 2.70 15.74
C ILE A 84 11.24 4.19 16.01
N ALA A 85 10.99 4.55 17.27
CA ALA A 85 10.62 5.90 17.67
C ALA A 85 11.02 6.19 19.12
N GLU A 86 10.97 7.47 19.53
CA GLU A 86 11.25 7.90 20.91
C GLU A 86 9.94 8.12 21.70
N ASP A 87 9.06 7.12 21.71
CA ASP A 87 7.80 7.14 22.45
C ASP A 87 7.38 5.74 22.97
N ASP A 88 6.23 5.66 23.63
CA ASP A 88 5.70 4.44 24.24
C ASP A 88 5.37 3.33 23.23
N PHE A 89 5.34 3.66 21.93
CA PHE A 89 5.12 2.71 20.83
C PHE A 89 6.42 2.42 20.07
N ASN A 90 7.58 2.56 20.71
CA ASN A 90 8.86 2.10 20.17
C ASN A 90 8.92 0.57 20.09
N HIS A 91 9.61 0.04 19.08
CA HIS A 91 9.81 -1.39 18.85
C HIS A 91 8.53 -2.21 18.64
N VAL A 92 7.50 -1.60 18.05
CA VAL A 92 6.25 -2.28 17.70
C VAL A 92 6.18 -2.57 16.19
N GLY A 93 5.42 -3.59 15.82
CA GLY A 93 4.99 -3.77 14.43
C GLY A 93 3.79 -2.87 14.15
N VAL A 94 3.86 -2.07 13.09
CA VAL A 94 2.73 -1.28 12.59
C VAL A 94 2.18 -1.95 11.35
N LEU A 95 0.89 -2.27 11.38
CA LEU A 95 0.15 -2.76 10.23
C LEU A 95 -0.67 -1.61 9.65
N ARG A 96 -0.33 -1.15 8.45
CA ARG A 96 -1.07 -0.13 7.70
C ARG A 96 -1.96 -0.79 6.66
N LEU A 97 -3.17 -0.23 6.50
CA LEU A 97 -4.17 -0.65 5.53
C LEU A 97 -4.55 0.57 4.71
N ASP A 98 -4.30 0.50 3.40
CA ASP A 98 -4.65 1.53 2.43
C ASP A 98 -5.71 0.95 1.48
N LEU A 99 -6.93 1.49 1.46
CA LEU A 99 -8.06 0.95 0.69
C LEU A 99 -8.66 1.97 -0.27
N ARG A 100 -9.13 1.49 -1.41
CA ARG A 100 -9.96 2.27 -2.33
C ARG A 100 -11.20 2.78 -1.59
N SER A 101 -11.60 4.02 -1.86
CA SER A 101 -12.61 4.74 -1.07
C SER A 101 -13.99 4.07 -1.06
N ASP A 102 -14.33 3.31 -2.11
CA ASP A 102 -15.58 2.55 -2.20
C ASP A 102 -15.58 1.25 -1.38
N TYR A 103 -14.43 0.83 -0.83
CA TYR A 103 -14.30 -0.27 0.13
C TYR A 103 -14.17 0.19 1.59
N GLU A 104 -14.00 1.50 1.83
CA GLU A 104 -13.98 2.10 3.17
C GLU A 104 -15.40 2.32 3.72
N ASN A 105 -16.14 1.23 3.89
CA ASN A 105 -17.51 1.30 4.38
C ASN A 105 -17.57 1.19 5.91
N ALA A 106 -17.93 2.30 6.57
CA ALA A 106 -18.09 2.37 8.02
C ALA A 106 -19.08 1.35 8.60
N VAL A 107 -20.10 0.93 7.84
CA VAL A 107 -21.03 -0.11 8.27
C VAL A 107 -20.29 -1.44 8.40
N THR A 108 -19.41 -1.78 7.47
CA THR A 108 -18.63 -3.04 7.50
C THR A 108 -17.53 -3.02 8.56
N ILE A 109 -16.91 -1.86 8.81
CA ILE A 109 -15.79 -1.71 9.76
C ILE A 109 -16.26 -1.87 11.23
N ASN A 110 -17.48 -1.42 11.55
CA ASN A 110 -18.00 -1.39 12.93
C ASN A 110 -18.60 -2.71 13.44
N TYR A 111 -18.53 -3.81 12.67
CA TYR A 111 -18.99 -5.14 13.12
C TYR A 111 -17.83 -6.10 13.47
N SER A 112 -16.64 -5.55 13.76
CA SER A 112 -15.48 -6.33 14.22
C SER A 112 -15.41 -6.46 15.74
#